data_AF-A0AAX6HE64-F1
#
_entry.id   AF-A0AAX6HE64-F1
#
_cell.length_a   1.000
_cell.length_b   1.000
_cell.length_c   1.000
_cell.angle_alpha   90.00
_cell.angle_beta   90.00
_cell.angle_gamma   90.00
#
_symmetry.space_group_name_H-M   'P 1'
#
loop_
_entity.id
_entity.type
_entity.pdbx_description
1 polymer ?
#
loop_
_entity_poly.entity_id
_entity_poly.type
_entity_poly.pdbx_seq_one_letter_code
_entity_poly.pdbx_strand_id
1 'polypeptide(L)'
;MCSMTKEPMLEEWAAMAQTCDTLQIPVKIAMVGKYTGLSDSYLSVLKALLHASVACQRKLIVEWVPAADLEDKTAVEAPDAYETAWSLLKGADGILVPGGFGDRGVQGKILAAKYARENSVPFFGICLGMQIAVIEFARSVLKLHDANSTEFDPETTNPCVIFMPECSKTHMGGTMRLGSRRTYFQVTDCKSAKLFGNVNYVDERHRHRYEVNPDMIEKFEGAGLAFVGKDETWKRMEIIELPTHPYFIGVQFHPEFKSRPGKPSALFLGLIAASCGKLDALLQNASHNKQCPTKFLSDDMSMPSIHQNGQANKPAKRLKVEGVYQNGNGMHV
;
A
#
# COMPACT_ATOMS: atom_id res chain seq x y z
N MET A 1 -44.91 -6.76 -18.85
CA MET A 1 -44.41 -5.50 -18.25
C MET A 1 -42.93 -5.42 -18.52
N CYS A 2 -42.48 -4.59 -19.47
CA CYS A 2 -41.06 -4.25 -19.57
C CYS A 2 -40.68 -3.49 -18.29
N SER A 3 -39.68 -3.95 -17.55
CA SER A 3 -39.17 -3.18 -16.42
C SER A 3 -38.63 -1.87 -16.96
N MET A 4 -39.18 -0.74 -16.51
CA MET A 4 -38.58 0.56 -16.81
C MET A 4 -37.20 0.59 -16.16
N THR A 5 -36.16 0.55 -16.98
CA THR A 5 -34.78 0.79 -16.54
C THR A 5 -34.70 2.21 -15.98
N LYS A 6 -34.43 2.31 -14.67
CA LYS A 6 -34.20 3.59 -13.98
C LYS A 6 -32.87 4.18 -14.49
N GLU A 7 -32.83 5.49 -14.72
CA GLU A 7 -31.59 6.17 -15.11
C GLU A 7 -30.52 5.99 -14.02
N PRO A 8 -29.24 5.78 -14.41
CA PRO A 8 -28.16 5.64 -13.45
C PRO A 8 -27.96 6.97 -12.70
N MET A 9 -27.79 6.89 -11.38
CA MET A 9 -27.41 8.05 -10.56
C MET A 9 -25.93 8.37 -10.82
N LEU A 10 -25.68 9.50 -11.48
CA LEU A 10 -24.34 9.91 -11.93
C LEU A 10 -23.79 11.12 -11.15
N GLU A 11 -24.55 11.70 -10.22
CA GLU A 11 -24.16 12.93 -9.52
C GLU A 11 -22.84 12.77 -8.77
N GLU A 12 -22.67 11.66 -8.04
CA GLU A 12 -21.43 11.36 -7.30
C GLU A 12 -20.22 11.20 -8.22
N TRP A 13 -20.41 10.54 -9.38
CA TRP A 13 -19.35 10.34 -10.36
C TRP A 13 -18.93 11.65 -11.03
N ALA A 14 -19.91 12.49 -11.38
CA ALA A 14 -19.66 13.80 -11.97
C ALA A 14 -18.92 14.72 -10.99
N ALA A 15 -19.33 14.77 -9.72
CA ALA A 15 -18.68 15.57 -8.69
C ALA A 15 -17.24 15.12 -8.43
N MET A 16 -16.99 13.80 -8.40
CA MET A 16 -15.64 13.26 -8.24
C MET A 16 -14.75 13.56 -9.44
N ALA A 17 -15.27 13.43 -10.68
CA ALA A 17 -14.54 13.78 -11.89
C ALA A 17 -14.15 15.27 -11.89
N GLN A 18 -15.12 16.16 -11.60
CA GLN A 18 -14.86 17.60 -11.48
C GLN A 18 -13.83 17.90 -10.39
N THR A 19 -13.89 17.20 -9.26
CA THR A 19 -12.88 17.34 -8.20
C THR A 19 -11.51 16.97 -8.75
N CYS A 20 -11.34 15.79 -9.35
CA CYS A 20 -10.07 15.34 -9.95
C CYS A 20 -9.48 16.36 -10.92
N ASP A 21 -10.30 16.93 -11.80
CA ASP A 21 -9.86 17.85 -12.85
C ASP A 21 -9.46 19.23 -12.32
N THR A 22 -9.99 19.63 -11.16
CA THR A 22 -9.76 20.96 -10.57
C THR A 22 -8.62 21.01 -9.56
N LEU A 23 -8.05 19.87 -9.15
CA LEU A 23 -6.96 19.82 -8.16
C LEU A 23 -5.69 20.52 -8.68
N GLN A 24 -5.24 21.54 -7.95
CA GLN A 24 -4.03 22.29 -8.29
C GLN A 24 -2.85 22.04 -7.34
N ILE A 25 -3.11 21.86 -6.05
CA ILE A 25 -2.05 21.75 -5.04
C ILE A 25 -1.40 20.36 -5.14
N PRO A 26 -0.11 20.27 -5.50
CA PRO A 26 0.55 18.98 -5.70
C PRO A 26 0.84 18.26 -4.39
N VAL A 27 0.98 16.94 -4.47
CA VAL A 27 1.67 16.10 -3.49
C VAL A 27 2.57 15.13 -4.26
N LYS A 28 3.87 15.17 -3.98
CA LYS A 28 4.89 14.38 -4.69
C LYS A 28 5.20 13.12 -3.92
N ILE A 29 4.95 11.97 -4.52
CA ILE A 29 5.28 10.66 -3.94
C ILE A 29 6.36 9.99 -4.78
N ALA A 30 7.51 9.72 -4.16
CA ALA A 30 8.56 8.92 -4.78
C ALA A 30 8.18 7.44 -4.72
N MET A 31 7.98 6.84 -5.89
CA MET A 31 7.74 5.40 -6.04
C MET A 31 9.06 4.71 -6.36
N VAL A 32 9.64 4.04 -5.37
CA VAL A 32 10.96 3.40 -5.46
C VAL A 32 10.80 1.96 -5.93
N GLY A 33 11.00 1.72 -7.22
CA GLY A 33 10.59 0.48 -7.88
C GLY A 33 11.67 -0.13 -8.77
N LYS A 34 11.39 -1.33 -9.27
CA LYS A 34 12.23 -2.05 -10.23
C LYS A 34 11.90 -1.67 -11.69
N TYR A 35 10.64 -1.32 -11.95
CA TYR A 35 10.11 -1.11 -13.30
C TYR A 35 9.54 0.30 -13.47
N THR A 36 10.36 1.33 -13.34
CA THR A 36 9.93 2.74 -13.47
C THR A 36 9.44 3.11 -14.86
N GLY A 37 9.93 2.42 -15.90
CA GLY A 37 9.48 2.63 -17.29
C GLY A 37 8.19 1.88 -17.69
N LEU A 38 7.63 1.05 -16.80
CA LEU A 38 6.42 0.26 -17.08
C LEU A 38 5.35 0.55 -16.02
N SER A 39 4.64 1.66 -16.19
CA SER A 39 3.59 2.13 -15.27
C SER A 39 2.53 1.06 -14.96
N ASP A 40 2.22 0.19 -15.93
CA ASP A 40 1.27 -0.93 -15.78
C ASP A 40 1.66 -1.92 -14.67
N SER A 41 2.96 -2.07 -14.40
CA SER A 41 3.47 -2.94 -13.31
C SER A 41 2.99 -2.49 -11.93
N TYR A 42 2.61 -1.22 -11.80
CA TYR A 42 2.20 -0.59 -10.54
C TYR A 42 0.81 0.03 -10.62
N LEU A 43 -0.01 -0.34 -11.62
CA LEU A 43 -1.31 0.29 -11.86
C LEU A 43 -2.23 0.29 -10.64
N SER A 44 -2.31 -0.82 -9.89
CA SER A 44 -3.12 -0.90 -8.67
C SER A 44 -2.65 0.09 -7.60
N VAL A 45 -1.34 0.22 -7.41
CA VAL A 45 -0.71 1.15 -6.46
C VAL A 45 -0.98 2.60 -6.90
N LEU A 46 -0.82 2.91 -8.19
CA LEU A 46 -1.11 4.23 -8.76
C LEU A 46 -2.57 4.63 -8.54
N LYS A 47 -3.53 3.72 -8.79
CA LYS A 47 -4.94 4.00 -8.55
C LYS A 47 -5.24 4.18 -7.05
N ALA A 48 -4.58 3.41 -6.18
CA ALA A 48 -4.73 3.58 -4.74
C ALA A 48 -4.21 4.94 -4.24
N LEU A 49 -3.05 5.39 -4.74
CA LEU A 49 -2.53 6.74 -4.49
C LEU A 49 -3.47 7.81 -5.02
N LEU A 50 -4.02 7.64 -6.23
CA LEU A 50 -4.96 8.59 -6.81
C LEU A 50 -6.25 8.72 -5.98
N HIS A 51 -6.84 7.61 -5.55
CA HIS A 51 -8.02 7.66 -4.68
C HIS A 51 -7.73 8.43 -3.38
N ALA A 52 -6.55 8.20 -2.79
CA ALA A 52 -6.12 8.87 -1.57
C ALA A 52 -5.82 10.37 -1.80
N SER A 53 -5.20 10.73 -2.93
CA SER A 53 -4.87 12.12 -3.26
C SER A 53 -6.12 12.95 -3.49
N VAL A 54 -7.12 12.39 -4.20
CA VAL A 54 -8.41 13.04 -4.41
C VAL A 54 -9.14 13.27 -3.09
N ALA A 55 -9.17 12.27 -2.20
CA ALA A 55 -9.75 12.40 -0.86
C ALA A 55 -9.05 13.48 -0.01
N CYS A 56 -7.73 13.66 -0.17
CA CYS A 56 -6.95 14.71 0.49
C CYS A 56 -6.99 16.07 -0.23
N GLN A 57 -7.71 16.18 -1.36
CA GLN A 57 -7.72 17.36 -2.24
C GLN A 57 -6.31 17.78 -2.66
N ARG A 58 -5.55 16.83 -3.22
CA ARG A 58 -4.20 17.02 -3.74
C ARG A 58 -4.04 16.40 -5.12
N LYS A 59 -3.36 17.13 -6.01
CA LYS A 59 -2.93 16.64 -7.32
C LYS A 59 -1.75 15.69 -7.12
N LEU A 60 -1.94 14.41 -7.39
CA LEU A 60 -0.89 13.41 -7.27
C LEU A 60 0.19 13.66 -8.33
N ILE A 61 1.44 13.77 -7.89
CA ILE A 61 2.63 13.68 -8.74
C ILE A 61 3.41 12.46 -8.28
N VAL A 62 3.64 11.51 -9.18
CA VAL A 62 4.44 10.31 -8.89
C VAL A 62 5.81 10.49 -9.50
N GLU A 63 6.82 10.54 -8.64
CA GLU A 63 8.22 10.57 -9.05
C GLU A 63 8.74 9.13 -9.12
N TRP A 64 9.12 8.70 -10.30
CA TRP A 64 9.57 7.33 -10.53
C TRP A 64 11.06 7.21 -10.24
N VAL A 65 11.42 6.51 -9.17
CA VAL A 65 12.81 6.34 -8.74
C VAL A 65 13.25 4.90 -8.98
N PRO A 66 14.13 4.64 -9.96
CA PRO A 66 14.65 3.31 -10.19
C PRO A 66 15.52 2.91 -8.99
N ALA A 67 15.17 1.81 -8.33
CA ALA A 67 15.86 1.45 -7.09
C ALA A 67 17.35 1.15 -7.32
N ALA A 68 17.72 0.56 -8.45
CA ALA A 68 19.13 0.30 -8.78
C ALA A 68 19.95 1.61 -8.91
N ASP A 69 19.30 2.71 -9.30
CA ASP A 69 20.01 3.98 -9.52
C ASP A 69 20.36 4.68 -8.20
N LEU A 70 19.77 4.25 -7.07
CA LEU A 70 20.12 4.75 -5.74
C LEU A 70 21.37 4.09 -5.15
N GLU A 71 21.88 3.02 -5.76
CA GLU A 71 22.98 2.23 -5.22
C GLU A 71 24.34 2.87 -5.47
N ASP A 72 25.29 2.68 -4.54
CA ASP A 72 26.64 3.26 -4.61
C ASP A 72 27.41 2.83 -5.87
N LYS A 73 27.11 1.64 -6.39
CA LYS A 73 27.67 1.15 -7.65
C LYS A 73 27.30 2.09 -8.82
N THR A 74 26.05 2.56 -8.86
CA THR A 74 25.56 3.47 -9.90
C THR A 74 26.19 4.86 -9.76
N ALA A 75 26.55 5.29 -8.54
CA ALA A 75 27.29 6.54 -8.34
C ALA A 75 28.63 6.57 -9.12
N VAL A 76 29.24 5.40 -9.33
CA VAL A 76 30.48 5.25 -10.10
C VAL A 76 30.20 4.99 -11.58
N GLU A 77 29.24 4.11 -11.90
CA GLU A 77 28.98 3.67 -13.28
C GLU A 77 28.16 4.66 -14.11
N ALA A 78 27.23 5.38 -13.47
CA ALA A 78 26.30 6.31 -14.12
C ALA A 78 25.93 7.46 -13.14
N PRO A 79 26.86 8.40 -12.87
CA PRO A 79 26.67 9.45 -11.86
C PRO A 79 25.43 10.32 -12.11
N ASP A 80 25.13 10.66 -13.37
CA ASP A 80 23.95 11.47 -13.72
C ASP A 80 22.64 10.77 -13.33
N ALA A 81 22.55 9.45 -13.53
CA ALA A 81 21.38 8.65 -13.16
C ALA A 81 21.24 8.58 -11.62
N TYR A 82 22.36 8.40 -10.92
CA TYR A 82 22.41 8.40 -9.46
C TYR A 82 21.96 9.72 -8.87
N GLU A 83 22.53 10.85 -9.35
CA GLU A 83 22.17 12.18 -8.89
C GLU A 83 20.70 12.50 -9.16
N THR A 84 20.19 12.13 -10.34
CA THR A 84 18.77 12.30 -10.70
C THR A 84 17.87 11.50 -9.76
N ALA A 85 18.16 10.22 -9.54
CA ALA A 85 17.37 9.35 -8.67
C ALA A 85 17.33 9.87 -7.22
N TRP A 86 18.47 10.30 -6.69
CA TRP A 86 18.54 10.90 -5.35
C TRP A 86 17.86 12.26 -5.27
N SER A 87 17.93 13.09 -6.31
CA SER A 87 17.22 14.37 -6.38
C SER A 87 15.71 14.17 -6.33
N LEU A 88 15.18 13.23 -7.13
CA LEU A 88 13.77 12.85 -7.11
C LEU A 88 13.31 12.33 -5.75
N LEU A 89 14.11 11.43 -5.14
CA LEU A 89 13.81 10.89 -3.81
C LEU A 89 13.78 11.98 -2.73
N LYS A 90 14.78 12.87 -2.72
CA LYS A 90 14.92 13.94 -1.72
C LYS A 90 13.87 15.05 -1.90
N GLY A 91 13.41 15.27 -3.13
CA GLY A 91 12.39 16.27 -3.46
C GLY A 91 10.95 15.81 -3.29
N ALA A 92 10.72 14.57 -2.85
CA ALA A 92 9.38 14.03 -2.64
C ALA A 92 8.84 14.31 -1.22
N ASP A 93 7.53 14.49 -1.11
CA ASP A 93 6.82 14.71 0.15
C ASP A 93 6.56 13.40 0.91
N GLY A 94 6.66 12.27 0.22
CA GLY A 94 6.52 10.93 0.77
C GLY A 94 7.15 9.86 -0.12
N ILE A 95 7.51 8.72 0.48
CA ILE A 95 8.21 7.62 -0.18
C ILE A 95 7.36 6.35 -0.08
N LEU A 96 7.19 5.66 -1.20
CA LEU A 96 6.50 4.38 -1.28
C LEU A 96 7.41 3.33 -1.89
N VAL A 97 7.60 2.22 -1.16
CA VAL A 97 8.28 1.02 -1.67
C VAL A 97 7.24 -0.08 -1.88
N PRO A 98 6.88 -0.40 -3.15
CA PRO A 98 5.87 -1.39 -3.45
C PRO A 98 6.41 -2.82 -3.28
N GLY A 99 5.52 -3.80 -3.45
CA GLY A 99 5.92 -5.20 -3.54
C GLY A 99 6.88 -5.46 -4.70
N GLY A 100 7.67 -6.53 -4.60
CA GLY A 100 8.62 -6.93 -5.63
C GLY A 100 9.11 -8.35 -5.43
N PHE A 101 9.97 -8.79 -6.33
CA PHE A 101 10.62 -10.11 -6.27
C PHE A 101 12.03 -10.04 -6.82
N GLY A 102 12.90 -10.88 -6.26
CA GLY A 102 14.32 -10.94 -6.60
C GLY A 102 15.14 -9.84 -5.94
N ASP A 103 16.45 -9.98 -6.08
CA ASP A 103 17.53 -9.20 -5.47
C ASP A 103 17.73 -7.79 -6.07
N ARG A 104 17.35 -7.59 -7.33
CA ARG A 104 17.63 -6.34 -8.05
C ARG A 104 17.02 -5.11 -7.37
N GLY A 105 17.86 -4.12 -7.09
CA GLY A 105 17.45 -2.86 -6.47
C GLY A 105 17.05 -3.01 -5.00
N VAL A 106 17.37 -4.14 -4.35
CA VAL A 106 17.11 -4.31 -2.91
C VAL A 106 17.94 -3.32 -2.10
N GLN A 107 19.22 -3.13 -2.41
CA GLN A 107 20.07 -2.19 -1.68
C GLN A 107 19.57 -0.76 -1.83
N GLY A 108 19.20 -0.34 -3.04
CA GLY A 108 18.62 0.98 -3.23
C GLY A 108 17.31 1.22 -2.49
N LYS A 109 16.44 0.21 -2.37
CA LYS A 109 15.22 0.31 -1.52
C LYS A 109 15.56 0.43 -0.04
N ILE A 110 16.59 -0.28 0.44
CA ILE A 110 17.09 -0.16 1.82
C ILE A 110 17.59 1.28 2.06
N LEU A 111 18.36 1.84 1.12
CA LEU A 111 18.83 3.23 1.18
C LEU A 111 17.67 4.23 1.20
N ALA A 112 16.62 4.02 0.40
CA ALA A 112 15.43 4.86 0.41
C ALA A 112 14.67 4.80 1.74
N ALA A 113 14.49 3.60 2.32
CA ALA A 113 13.86 3.44 3.63
C ALA A 113 14.68 4.12 4.74
N LYS A 114 16.02 4.02 4.67
CA LYS A 114 16.94 4.68 5.59
C LYS A 114 16.80 6.20 5.50
N TYR A 115 16.83 6.73 4.28
CA TYR A 115 16.66 8.16 4.04
C TYR A 115 15.32 8.65 4.63
N ALA A 116 14.23 7.91 4.39
CA ALA A 116 12.93 8.26 4.93
C ALA A 116 12.93 8.33 6.46
N ARG A 117 13.46 7.28 7.12
CA ARG A 117 13.55 7.18 8.58
C ARG A 117 14.39 8.31 9.19
N GLU A 118 15.55 8.61 8.62
CA GLU A 118 16.49 9.59 9.17
C GLU A 118 16.05 11.03 8.94
N ASN A 119 15.30 11.30 7.88
CA ASN A 119 14.86 12.64 7.51
C ASN A 119 13.38 12.91 7.83
N SER A 120 12.72 11.99 8.55
CA SER A 120 11.30 12.10 8.92
C SER A 120 10.35 12.25 7.71
N VAL A 121 10.72 11.68 6.56
CA VAL A 121 9.89 11.71 5.34
C VAL A 121 8.87 10.57 5.42
N PRO A 122 7.56 10.82 5.28
CA PRO A 122 6.52 9.80 5.28
C PRO A 122 6.87 8.58 4.41
N PHE A 123 6.88 7.40 5.00
CA PHE A 123 7.26 6.14 4.35
C PHE A 123 6.13 5.12 4.39
N PHE A 124 5.90 4.45 3.26
CA PHE A 124 5.00 3.31 3.17
C PHE A 124 5.62 2.12 2.43
N GLY A 125 5.81 1.01 3.14
CA GLY A 125 6.30 -0.25 2.57
C GLY A 125 5.17 -1.26 2.36
N ILE A 126 5.05 -1.83 1.15
CA ILE A 126 4.05 -2.84 0.82
C ILE A 126 4.74 -4.18 0.51
N CYS A 127 4.34 -5.25 1.17
CA CYS A 127 4.89 -6.59 1.02
C CYS A 127 6.43 -6.57 1.18
N LEU A 128 7.19 -6.69 0.09
CA LEU A 128 8.65 -6.49 0.09
C LEU A 128 9.06 -5.17 0.76
N GLY A 129 8.30 -4.08 0.58
CA GLY A 129 8.63 -2.80 1.21
C GLY A 129 8.64 -2.85 2.75
N MET A 130 7.79 -3.66 3.38
CA MET A 130 7.86 -3.90 4.82
C MET A 130 9.13 -4.66 5.21
N GLN A 131 9.47 -5.70 4.45
CA GLN A 131 10.67 -6.50 4.67
C GLN A 131 11.94 -5.65 4.56
N ILE A 132 11.99 -4.77 3.56
CA ILE A 132 13.07 -3.80 3.38
C ILE A 132 13.22 -2.88 4.60
N ALA A 133 12.11 -2.37 5.13
CA ALA A 133 12.13 -1.51 6.31
C ALA A 133 12.68 -2.24 7.55
N VAL A 134 12.33 -3.51 7.73
CA VAL A 134 12.89 -4.36 8.81
C VAL A 134 14.39 -4.57 8.64
N ILE A 135 14.84 -4.89 7.42
CA ILE A 135 16.27 -5.09 7.11
C ILE A 135 17.05 -3.79 7.34
N GLU A 136 16.53 -2.65 6.87
CA GLU A 136 17.13 -1.34 7.08
C GLU A 136 17.28 -1.04 8.57
N PHE A 137 16.22 -1.25 9.35
CA PHE A 137 16.23 -0.97 10.78
C PHE A 137 17.24 -1.86 11.52
N ALA A 138 17.34 -3.14 11.15
CA ALA A 138 18.33 -4.05 11.72
C ALA A 138 19.77 -3.57 11.46
N ARG A 139 20.06 -3.17 10.22
CA ARG A 139 21.40 -2.68 9.83
C ARG A 139 21.75 -1.36 10.49
N SER A 140 20.82 -0.42 10.48
CA SER A 140 21.09 0.96 10.89
C SER A 140 20.96 1.17 12.39
N VAL A 141 19.91 0.64 13.01
CA VAL A 141 19.56 0.89 14.42
C VAL A 141 20.13 -0.21 15.32
N LEU A 142 19.92 -1.49 14.98
CA LEU A 142 20.46 -2.62 15.75
C LEU A 142 21.94 -2.90 15.48
N LYS A 143 22.55 -2.21 14.50
CA LYS A 143 23.96 -2.38 14.08
C LYS A 143 24.31 -3.79 13.59
N LEU A 144 23.31 -4.53 13.12
CA LEU A 144 23.48 -5.86 12.51
C LEU A 144 23.77 -5.67 11.02
N HIS A 145 25.01 -5.33 10.68
CA HIS A 145 25.36 -4.89 9.33
C HIS A 145 25.12 -5.95 8.23
N ASP A 146 25.25 -7.24 8.56
CA ASP A 146 24.99 -8.36 7.66
C ASP A 146 23.51 -8.76 7.62
N ALA A 147 22.64 -8.13 8.41
CA ALA A 147 21.23 -8.47 8.48
C ALA A 147 20.58 -8.44 7.10
N ASN A 148 19.85 -9.50 6.75
CA ASN A 148 19.21 -9.61 5.44
C ASN A 148 18.01 -10.55 5.45
N SER A 149 17.34 -10.65 4.31
CA SER A 149 16.40 -11.74 4.02
C SER A 149 17.14 -12.96 3.52
N THR A 150 16.73 -14.15 3.96
CA THR A 150 17.21 -15.42 3.39
C THR A 150 16.80 -15.60 1.92
N GLU A 151 15.91 -14.75 1.39
CA GLU A 151 15.63 -14.68 -0.06
C GLU A 151 16.83 -14.13 -0.85
N PHE A 152 17.53 -13.14 -0.31
CA PHE A 152 18.58 -12.39 -1.01
C PHE A 152 19.98 -12.83 -0.60
N ASP A 153 20.14 -13.25 0.65
CA ASP A 153 21.39 -13.68 1.22
C ASP A 153 21.14 -14.85 2.19
N PRO A 154 21.20 -16.10 1.69
CA PRO A 154 20.99 -17.30 2.50
C PRO A 154 22.03 -17.52 3.61
N GLU A 155 23.21 -16.90 3.48
CA GLU A 155 24.35 -17.10 4.38
C GLU A 155 24.45 -16.02 5.47
N THR A 156 23.50 -15.07 5.52
CA THR A 156 23.44 -14.04 6.57
C THR A 156 23.40 -14.67 7.96
N THR A 157 24.22 -14.16 8.89
CA THR A 157 24.21 -14.62 10.29
C THR A 157 23.08 -13.98 11.10
N ASN A 158 22.45 -12.93 10.56
CA ASN A 158 21.34 -12.20 11.16
C ASN A 158 20.09 -12.20 10.24
N PRO A 159 19.44 -13.35 10.01
CA PRO A 159 18.30 -13.46 9.11
C PRO A 159 17.06 -12.78 9.70
N CYS A 160 16.79 -11.56 9.23
CA CYS A 160 15.65 -10.74 9.67
C CYS A 160 14.34 -11.15 9.03
N VAL A 161 14.42 -11.73 7.84
CA VAL A 161 13.28 -12.20 7.05
C VAL A 161 13.61 -13.60 6.57
N ILE A 162 12.73 -14.55 6.87
CA ILE A 162 12.94 -15.98 6.65
C ILE A 162 11.82 -16.58 5.82
N PHE A 163 12.14 -17.67 5.11
CA PHE A 163 11.14 -18.45 4.39
C PHE A 163 10.22 -19.17 5.38
N MET A 164 8.93 -18.78 5.42
CA MET A 164 7.96 -19.33 6.37
C MET A 164 6.63 -19.64 5.65
N PRO A 165 6.62 -20.66 4.76
CA PRO A 165 5.47 -20.95 3.91
C PRO A 165 4.25 -21.42 4.72
N GLU A 166 3.07 -21.32 4.11
CA GLU A 166 1.88 -21.99 4.64
C GLU A 166 1.94 -23.48 4.27
N CYS A 167 1.76 -24.36 5.25
CA CYS A 167 1.53 -25.78 4.99
C CYS A 167 0.06 -25.97 4.61
N SER A 168 -0.20 -26.37 3.37
CA SER A 168 -1.55 -26.74 2.94
C SER A 168 -1.79 -28.22 3.20
N LYS A 169 -2.98 -28.57 3.71
CA LYS A 169 -3.42 -29.97 3.81
C LYS A 169 -3.74 -30.57 2.43
N THR A 170 -3.95 -29.74 1.40
CA THR A 170 -4.35 -30.16 0.05
C THR A 170 -3.23 -30.07 -1.00
N HIS A 171 -2.16 -29.33 -0.73
CA HIS A 171 -1.01 -29.19 -1.61
C HIS A 171 0.26 -29.59 -0.85
N MET A 172 0.95 -30.63 -1.32
CA MET A 172 2.23 -31.04 -0.73
C MET A 172 3.32 -30.00 -1.08
N GLY A 173 4.10 -29.58 -0.07
CA GLY A 173 5.16 -28.57 -0.19
C GLY A 173 4.83 -27.24 0.50
N GLY A 174 5.84 -26.36 0.60
CA GLY A 174 5.67 -25.02 1.17
C GLY A 174 4.88 -24.11 0.21
N THR A 175 3.61 -23.84 0.53
CA THR A 175 2.75 -23.01 -0.32
C THR A 175 2.91 -21.51 -0.02
N MET A 176 2.68 -20.68 -1.04
CA MET A 176 2.68 -19.22 -0.91
C MET A 176 1.48 -18.77 -0.08
N ARG A 177 1.69 -17.82 0.84
CA ARG A 177 0.58 -17.14 1.55
C ARG A 177 -0.17 -16.27 0.54
N LEU A 178 -1.39 -16.69 0.22
CA LEU A 178 -2.17 -16.13 -0.89
C LEU A 178 -3.64 -15.90 -0.52
N GLY A 179 -4.19 -14.78 -0.98
CA GLY A 179 -5.61 -14.47 -0.87
C GLY A 179 -5.94 -13.66 0.39
N SER A 180 -7.22 -13.64 0.75
CA SER A 180 -7.68 -12.89 1.92
C SER A 180 -7.23 -13.60 3.20
N ARG A 181 -6.59 -12.85 4.10
CA ARG A 181 -6.21 -13.30 5.43
C ARG A 181 -6.54 -12.21 6.44
N ARG A 182 -6.81 -12.63 7.67
CA ARG A 182 -7.12 -11.74 8.78
C ARG A 182 -5.84 -11.28 9.46
N THR A 183 -5.73 -9.98 9.68
CA THR A 183 -4.69 -9.33 10.49
C THR A 183 -5.35 -8.68 11.70
N TYR A 184 -4.94 -9.07 12.90
CA TYR A 184 -5.43 -8.52 14.17
C TYR A 184 -4.52 -7.39 14.64
N PHE A 185 -5.10 -6.30 15.12
CA PHE A 185 -4.33 -5.24 15.77
C PHE A 185 -3.99 -5.64 17.20
N GLN A 186 -2.71 -5.61 17.54
CA GLN A 186 -2.21 -5.86 18.89
C GLN A 186 -2.37 -4.65 19.79
N VAL A 187 -2.15 -3.48 19.20
CA VAL A 187 -2.17 -2.18 19.87
C VAL A 187 -3.22 -1.34 19.16
N THR A 188 -4.24 -0.91 19.90
CA THR A 188 -5.31 -0.05 19.35
C THR A 188 -4.89 1.41 19.25
N ASP A 189 -3.94 1.85 20.09
CA ASP A 189 -3.35 3.19 20.02
C ASP A 189 -2.15 3.26 19.05
N CYS A 190 -2.37 2.81 17.81
CA CYS A 190 -1.39 2.94 16.72
C CYS A 190 -1.99 3.69 15.51
N LYS A 191 -1.14 4.20 14.62
CA LYS A 191 -1.60 5.02 13.48
C LYS A 191 -2.47 4.16 12.55
N SER A 192 -2.07 2.92 12.28
CA SER A 192 -2.80 1.98 11.44
C SER A 192 -4.19 1.68 11.99
N ALA A 193 -4.30 1.30 13.27
CA ALA A 193 -5.61 0.99 13.87
C ALA A 193 -6.57 2.18 13.77
N LYS A 194 -6.09 3.39 14.06
CA LYS A 194 -6.86 4.63 13.92
C LYS A 194 -7.30 4.88 12.47
N LEU A 195 -6.39 4.72 11.49
CA LEU A 195 -6.71 4.85 10.07
C LEU A 195 -7.78 3.86 9.60
N PHE A 196 -7.78 2.65 10.15
CA PHE A 196 -8.80 1.64 9.89
C PHE A 196 -10.07 1.81 10.75
N GLY A 197 -10.19 2.88 11.54
CA GLY A 197 -11.38 3.18 12.34
C GLY A 197 -11.47 2.41 13.65
N ASN A 198 -10.33 2.06 14.26
CA ASN A 198 -10.20 1.34 15.53
C ASN A 198 -10.93 -0.01 15.54
N VAL A 199 -10.93 -0.71 14.41
CA VAL A 199 -11.41 -2.10 14.32
C VAL A 199 -10.40 -3.06 14.95
N ASN A 200 -10.88 -4.20 15.47
CA ASN A 200 -9.99 -5.21 16.08
C ASN A 200 -9.15 -5.98 15.04
N TYR A 201 -9.64 -6.07 13.81
CA TYR A 201 -8.96 -6.78 12.73
C TYR A 201 -9.34 -6.22 11.36
N VAL A 202 -8.52 -6.52 10.36
CA VAL A 202 -8.80 -6.27 8.94
C VAL A 202 -8.53 -7.53 8.13
N ASP A 203 -9.34 -7.73 7.09
CA ASP A 203 -9.13 -8.81 6.12
C ASP A 203 -8.51 -8.21 4.85
N GLU A 204 -7.24 -8.52 4.57
CA GLU A 204 -6.47 -7.97 3.44
C GLU A 204 -5.90 -9.08 2.56
N ARG A 205 -5.47 -8.75 1.34
CA ARG A 205 -4.97 -9.74 0.38
C ARG A 205 -3.45 -9.88 0.47
N HIS A 206 -2.97 -11.12 0.58
CA HIS A 206 -1.55 -11.45 0.64
C HIS A 206 -1.11 -12.16 -0.64
N ARG A 207 0.17 -12.02 -0.98
CA ARG A 207 0.86 -12.76 -2.05
C ARG A 207 2.37 -12.75 -1.81
N HIS A 208 2.83 -13.53 -0.85
CA HIS A 208 4.26 -13.60 -0.49
C HIS A 208 4.61 -14.94 0.17
N ARG A 209 5.90 -15.17 0.45
CA ARG A 209 6.43 -16.43 1.01
C ARG A 209 7.35 -16.25 2.21
N TYR A 210 7.80 -15.02 2.44
CA TYR A 210 8.81 -14.69 3.43
C TYR A 210 8.17 -13.83 4.51
N GLU A 211 8.58 -14.07 5.75
CA GLU A 211 8.04 -13.43 6.94
C GLU A 211 9.18 -12.88 7.79
N VAL A 212 8.90 -11.88 8.62
CA VAL A 212 9.85 -11.43 9.63
C VAL A 212 10.18 -12.59 10.57
N ASN A 213 11.46 -12.77 10.88
CA ASN A 213 11.92 -13.84 11.75
C ASN A 213 11.39 -13.63 13.18
N PRO A 214 10.55 -14.55 13.71
CA PRO A 214 9.99 -14.45 15.06
C PRO A 214 11.05 -14.31 16.16
N ASP A 215 12.24 -14.88 15.96
CA ASP A 215 13.33 -14.87 16.94
C ASP A 215 13.99 -13.47 17.08
N MET A 216 13.72 -12.56 16.14
CA MET A 216 14.28 -11.20 16.15
C MET A 216 13.30 -10.14 16.67
N ILE A 217 12.04 -10.51 16.91
CA ILE A 217 10.95 -9.58 17.22
C ILE A 217 11.23 -8.79 18.49
N GLU A 218 11.66 -9.46 19.56
CA GLU A 218 11.98 -8.79 20.82
C GLU A 218 13.10 -7.76 20.67
N LYS A 219 14.10 -8.02 19.79
CA LYS A 219 15.19 -7.08 19.52
C LYS A 219 14.68 -5.83 18.80
N PHE A 220 13.78 -6.00 17.84
CA PHE A 220 13.18 -4.89 17.10
C PHE A 220 12.28 -4.03 17.99
N GLU A 221 11.38 -4.66 18.77
CA GLU A 221 10.48 -3.95 19.68
C GLU A 221 11.26 -3.23 20.78
N GLY A 222 12.29 -3.87 21.34
CA GLY A 222 13.18 -3.26 22.33
C GLY A 222 13.96 -2.05 21.81
N ALA A 223 14.16 -1.94 20.49
CA ALA A 223 14.80 -0.80 19.85
C ALA A 223 13.80 0.24 19.27
N GLY A 224 12.49 0.00 19.44
CA GLY A 224 11.43 0.95 19.10
C GLY A 224 10.70 0.72 17.78
N LEU A 225 11.00 -0.35 17.03
CA LEU A 225 10.19 -0.75 15.88
C LEU A 225 9.03 -1.64 16.36
N ALA A 226 7.80 -1.15 16.27
CA ALA A 226 6.63 -1.81 16.83
C ALA A 226 5.93 -2.71 15.80
N PHE A 227 5.56 -3.94 16.20
CA PHE A 227 4.71 -4.82 15.39
C PHE A 227 3.25 -4.73 15.84
N VAL A 228 2.50 -3.84 15.19
CA VAL A 228 1.14 -3.49 15.63
C VAL A 228 0.06 -4.42 15.07
N GLY A 229 0.38 -5.25 14.08
CA GLY A 229 -0.54 -6.19 13.46
C GLY A 229 0.05 -7.59 13.32
N LYS A 230 -0.71 -8.62 13.69
CA LYS A 230 -0.30 -10.04 13.58
C LYS A 230 -1.37 -10.91 12.94
N ASP A 231 -0.95 -12.07 12.43
CA ASP A 231 -1.86 -13.09 11.93
C ASP A 231 -2.64 -13.81 13.06
N GLU A 232 -3.59 -14.65 12.69
CA GLU A 232 -4.40 -15.46 13.62
C GLU A 232 -3.59 -16.44 14.48
N THR A 233 -2.37 -16.78 14.04
CA THR A 233 -1.48 -17.67 14.78
C THR A 233 -0.58 -16.91 15.77
N TRP A 234 -0.60 -15.57 15.73
CA TRP A 234 0.27 -14.67 16.48
C TRP A 234 1.76 -14.84 16.20
N LYS A 235 2.13 -15.59 15.16
CA LYS A 235 3.53 -15.86 14.79
C LYS A 235 4.01 -14.93 13.69
N ARG A 236 3.13 -14.52 12.78
CA ARG A 236 3.50 -13.67 11.64
C ARG A 236 3.19 -12.23 11.95
N MET A 237 4.16 -11.37 11.67
CA MET A 237 4.03 -9.94 11.78
C MET A 237 3.55 -9.36 10.47
N GLU A 238 2.42 -8.66 10.50
CA GLU A 238 1.73 -8.21 9.28
C GLU A 238 1.79 -6.69 9.11
N ILE A 239 2.00 -5.94 10.20
CA ILE A 239 2.09 -4.47 10.20
C ILE A 239 3.21 -4.02 11.14
N ILE A 240 4.13 -3.20 10.63
CA ILE A 240 5.13 -2.47 11.42
C ILE A 240 4.83 -0.98 11.46
N GLU A 241 5.16 -0.35 12.58
CA GLU A 241 5.21 1.09 12.74
C GLU A 241 6.48 1.52 13.46
N LEU A 242 7.03 2.67 13.10
CA LEU A 242 8.00 3.38 13.95
C LEU A 242 7.25 4.51 14.67
N PRO A 243 6.91 4.36 15.97
CA PRO A 243 6.02 5.29 16.67
C PRO A 243 6.52 6.74 16.67
N THR A 244 7.84 6.92 16.80
CA THR A 244 8.53 8.21 16.84
C THR A 244 8.56 8.96 15.51
N HIS A 245 8.22 8.30 14.40
CA HIS A 245 8.25 8.89 13.06
C HIS A 245 6.85 9.39 12.65
N PRO A 246 6.73 10.51 11.91
CA PRO A 246 5.43 11.08 11.51
C PRO A 246 4.54 10.06 10.80
N TYR A 247 5.10 9.34 9.82
CA TYR A 247 4.44 8.21 9.18
C TYR A 247 5.49 7.23 8.66
N PHE A 248 5.71 6.11 9.34
CA PHE A 248 6.60 5.05 8.86
C PHE A 248 5.90 3.74 9.10
N ILE A 249 5.22 3.25 8.07
CA ILE A 249 4.36 2.08 8.14
C ILE A 249 4.81 1.08 7.08
N GLY A 250 4.91 -0.18 7.47
CA GLY A 250 5.12 -1.29 6.55
C GLY A 250 4.03 -2.33 6.74
N VAL A 251 3.51 -2.90 5.66
CA VAL A 251 2.56 -4.01 5.71
C VAL A 251 2.97 -5.15 4.81
N GLN A 252 2.65 -6.38 5.22
CA GLN A 252 2.87 -7.58 4.43
C GLN A 252 1.81 -7.80 3.35
N PHE A 253 0.57 -7.36 3.60
CA PHE A 253 -0.51 -7.45 2.62
C PHE A 253 -0.43 -6.38 1.53
N HIS A 254 -1.34 -6.47 0.57
CA HIS A 254 -1.51 -5.56 -0.57
C HIS A 254 -2.78 -4.70 -0.42
N PRO A 255 -2.69 -3.57 0.31
CA PRO A 255 -3.85 -2.71 0.59
C PRO A 255 -4.40 -1.99 -0.65
N GLU A 256 -3.65 -1.96 -1.74
CA GLU A 256 -4.06 -1.35 -3.01
C GLU A 256 -5.29 -2.04 -3.62
N PHE A 257 -5.45 -3.36 -3.41
CA PHE A 257 -6.54 -4.13 -4.00
C PHE A 257 -7.91 -3.83 -3.39
N LYS A 258 -7.94 -3.22 -2.20
CA LYS A 258 -9.17 -2.80 -1.52
C LYS A 258 -9.46 -1.31 -1.61
N SER A 259 -8.61 -0.54 -2.31
CA SER A 259 -8.86 0.86 -2.60
C SER A 259 -9.98 1.01 -3.64
N ARG A 260 -10.89 1.97 -3.43
CA ARG A 260 -11.98 2.31 -4.36
C ARG A 260 -12.11 3.83 -4.51
N PRO A 261 -12.64 4.34 -5.64
CA PRO A 261 -13.09 5.73 -5.71
C PRO A 261 -14.10 6.02 -4.58
N GLY A 262 -13.97 7.16 -3.91
CA GLY A 262 -14.78 7.52 -2.74
C GLY A 262 -14.48 6.77 -1.43
N LYS A 263 -13.75 5.64 -1.49
CA LYS A 263 -13.31 4.87 -0.33
C LYS A 263 -11.84 4.44 -0.52
N PRO A 264 -10.88 5.38 -0.38
CA PRO A 264 -9.48 5.06 -0.54
C PRO A 264 -9.02 4.05 0.53
N SER A 265 -7.99 3.29 0.19
CA SER A 265 -7.35 2.41 1.17
C SER A 265 -6.75 3.22 2.31
N ALA A 266 -7.00 2.79 3.56
CA ALA A 266 -6.72 3.56 4.77
C ALA A 266 -5.24 3.97 4.89
N LEU A 267 -4.32 3.07 4.56
CA LEU A 267 -2.87 3.33 4.65
C LEU A 267 -2.36 4.21 3.51
N PHE A 268 -2.97 4.13 2.32
CA PHE A 268 -2.67 5.09 1.25
C PHE A 268 -3.17 6.49 1.62
N LEU A 269 -4.36 6.59 2.22
CA LEU A 269 -4.88 7.84 2.74
C LEU A 269 -3.97 8.42 3.83
N GLY A 270 -3.50 7.57 4.75
CA GLY A 270 -2.52 7.94 5.78
C GLY A 270 -1.23 8.50 5.20
N LEU A 271 -0.64 7.83 4.19
CA LEU A 271 0.58 8.30 3.53
C LEU A 271 0.39 9.69 2.90
N ILE A 272 -0.68 9.88 2.12
CA ILE A 272 -0.94 11.17 1.47
C ILE A 272 -1.23 12.25 2.52
N ALA A 273 -2.03 11.95 3.53
CA ALA A 273 -2.33 12.88 4.60
C ALA A 273 -1.06 13.30 5.35
N ALA A 274 -0.15 12.37 5.63
CA ALA A 274 1.15 12.67 6.23
C ALA A 274 2.00 13.57 5.31
N SER A 275 2.06 13.24 4.03
CA SER A 275 2.84 13.97 3.01
C SER A 275 2.35 15.40 2.79
N CYS A 276 1.10 15.71 3.16
CA CYS A 276 0.53 17.06 3.02
C CYS A 276 0.16 17.74 4.36
N GLY A 277 0.66 17.22 5.49
CA GLY A 277 0.47 17.82 6.82
C GLY A 277 -0.96 17.73 7.38
N LYS A 278 -1.77 16.79 6.89
CA LYS A 278 -3.18 16.58 7.30
C LYS A 278 -3.40 15.33 8.16
N LEU A 279 -2.36 14.58 8.49
CA LEU A 279 -2.49 13.29 9.20
C LEU A 279 -3.14 13.45 10.58
N ASP A 280 -2.72 14.42 11.38
CA ASP A 280 -3.23 14.57 12.76
C ASP A 280 -4.74 14.85 12.78
N ALA A 281 -5.20 15.73 11.89
CA ALA A 281 -6.64 16.00 11.72
C ALA A 281 -7.41 14.74 11.29
N LEU A 282 -6.82 13.92 10.40
CA LEU A 282 -7.40 12.65 9.97
C LEU A 282 -7.55 11.67 11.15
N LEU A 283 -6.51 11.53 11.98
CA LEU A 283 -6.49 10.60 13.13
C LEU A 283 -7.42 11.04 14.26
N GLN A 284 -7.59 12.35 14.48
CA GLN A 284 -8.55 12.89 15.45
C GLN A 284 -9.99 12.57 15.02
N ASN A 285 -10.34 12.82 13.75
CA ASN A 285 -11.67 12.56 13.22
C ASN A 285 -12.05 11.07 13.28
N ALA A 286 -11.09 10.17 13.05
CA ALA A 286 -11.30 8.72 13.17
C ALA A 286 -11.60 8.26 14.61
N SER A 287 -11.12 9.01 15.61
CA SER A 287 -11.35 8.70 17.03
C SER A 287 -12.74 9.15 17.50
N HIS A 288 -13.30 10.19 16.89
CA HIS A 288 -14.64 10.71 17.22
C HIS A 288 -15.77 9.95 16.51
N ASN A 289 -15.51 9.40 15.32
CA ASN A 289 -16.47 8.61 14.56
C ASN A 289 -16.31 7.10 14.85
N LYS A 290 -16.93 6.61 15.94
CA LYS A 290 -17.14 5.16 16.17
C LYS A 290 -18.09 4.50 15.14
N GLN A 291 -18.55 5.25 14.15
CA GLN A 291 -19.23 4.75 12.97
C GLN A 291 -18.40 5.17 11.75
N CYS A 292 -18.15 4.20 10.87
CA CYS A 292 -17.56 4.36 9.54
C CYS A 292 -17.89 5.75 8.92
N PRO A 293 -16.93 6.53 8.39
CA PRO A 293 -17.24 7.83 7.82
C PRO A 293 -17.96 7.63 6.49
N THR A 294 -19.28 7.53 6.54
CA THR A 294 -20.17 7.52 5.36
C THR A 294 -21.10 8.73 5.31
N LYS A 295 -20.79 9.82 6.03
CA LYS A 295 -21.58 11.05 5.93
C LYS A 295 -20.69 12.29 5.89
N PHE A 296 -20.19 12.59 4.71
CA PHE A 296 -20.18 13.98 4.27
C PHE A 296 -21.21 14.05 3.14
N LEU A 297 -22.21 14.93 3.32
CA LEU A 297 -23.38 15.20 2.47
C LEU A 297 -24.62 14.32 2.70
N SER A 298 -25.57 14.84 3.49
CA SER A 298 -26.97 15.00 3.07
C SER A 298 -27.80 15.61 4.20
N ASP A 299 -28.34 16.79 3.94
CA ASP A 299 -29.55 17.28 4.60
C ASP A 299 -30.74 16.38 4.23
N ASP A 300 -31.58 16.18 5.23
CA ASP A 300 -33.01 15.82 5.24
C ASP A 300 -33.61 15.19 3.97
N MET A 301 -33.92 13.89 4.00
CA MET A 301 -35.11 13.28 3.38
C MET A 301 -35.21 11.79 3.78
N SER A 302 -36.43 11.38 4.16
CA SER A 302 -36.83 10.06 4.67
C SER A 302 -36.63 8.90 3.69
N MET A 303 -36.10 7.77 4.19
CA MET A 303 -35.97 6.48 3.50
C MET A 303 -37.29 5.69 3.46
N PRO A 304 -37.63 5.03 2.34
CA PRO A 304 -38.46 3.83 2.34
C PRO A 304 -37.63 2.54 2.21
N SER A 305 -38.26 1.46 2.66
CA SER A 305 -37.77 0.11 2.97
C SER A 305 -37.05 -0.67 1.86
N ILE A 306 -36.06 -1.48 2.32
CA ILE A 306 -35.29 -2.47 1.58
C ILE A 306 -36.18 -3.64 1.14
N HIS A 307 -36.28 -3.89 -0.17
CA HIS A 307 -36.80 -5.15 -0.70
C HIS A 307 -35.64 -6.11 -1.03
N GLN A 308 -35.64 -7.27 -0.37
CA GLN A 308 -34.83 -8.43 -0.75
C GLN A 308 -35.37 -8.99 -2.07
N ASN A 309 -34.49 -9.25 -3.04
CA ASN A 309 -34.85 -10.05 -4.21
C ASN A 309 -34.01 -11.32 -4.27
N GLY A 310 -34.73 -12.43 -4.43
CA GLY A 310 -34.26 -13.79 -4.30
C GLY A 310 -33.53 -14.33 -5.52
N GLN A 311 -32.94 -15.50 -5.29
CA GLN A 311 -32.24 -16.32 -6.27
C GLN A 311 -33.15 -16.70 -7.45
N ALA A 312 -32.60 -16.60 -8.67
CA ALA A 312 -33.16 -17.25 -9.85
C ALA A 312 -32.06 -17.98 -10.63
N ASN A 313 -32.04 -19.30 -10.48
CA ASN A 313 -31.41 -20.24 -11.42
C ASN A 313 -32.17 -20.22 -12.75
N LYS A 314 -31.48 -20.14 -13.91
CA LYS A 314 -31.69 -20.95 -15.14
C LYS A 314 -30.81 -20.48 -16.33
N PRO A 315 -30.65 -21.32 -17.39
CA PRO A 315 -29.36 -21.62 -18.00
C PRO A 315 -29.04 -20.86 -19.30
N ALA A 316 -27.76 -20.97 -19.68
CA ALA A 316 -27.13 -20.42 -20.87
C ALA A 316 -27.82 -20.82 -22.19
N LYS A 317 -28.05 -19.82 -23.05
CA LYS A 317 -28.22 -20.00 -24.50
C LYS A 317 -27.20 -19.13 -25.23
N ARG A 318 -26.34 -19.79 -26.02
CA ARG A 318 -25.41 -19.20 -26.98
C ARG A 318 -26.17 -18.35 -27.99
N LEU A 319 -25.82 -17.07 -28.10
CA LEU A 319 -26.12 -16.22 -29.26
C LEU A 319 -24.80 -15.97 -30.00
N LYS A 320 -24.76 -16.38 -31.28
CA LYS A 320 -23.70 -16.02 -32.23
C LYS A 320 -23.83 -14.53 -32.54
N VAL A 321 -22.73 -13.79 -32.44
CA VAL A 321 -22.64 -12.40 -32.91
C VAL A 321 -21.56 -12.38 -33.99
N GLU A 322 -22.01 -12.26 -35.25
CA GLU A 322 -21.22 -11.72 -36.33
C GLU A 322 -21.30 -10.19 -36.23
N GLY A 323 -20.15 -9.50 -36.20
CA GLY A 323 -20.11 -8.05 -36.08
C GLY A 323 -18.68 -7.53 -36.00
N VAL A 324 -18.29 -6.80 -37.04
CA VAL A 324 -16.99 -6.20 -37.32
C VAL A 324 -16.55 -5.24 -36.20
N TYR A 325 -15.33 -5.40 -35.68
CA TYR A 325 -14.68 -4.42 -34.81
C TYR A 325 -13.92 -3.40 -35.66
N GLN A 326 -14.32 -2.12 -35.58
CA GLN A 326 -13.48 -1.00 -36.02
C GLN A 326 -12.71 -0.45 -34.82
N ASN A 327 -11.38 -0.46 -34.92
CA ASN A 327 -10.45 0.18 -34.00
C ASN A 327 -10.49 1.70 -34.20
N GLY A 328 -10.83 2.44 -33.15
CA GLY A 328 -10.67 3.90 -33.09
C GLY A 328 -9.32 4.25 -32.47
N ASN A 329 -8.35 4.63 -33.32
CA ASN A 329 -7.15 5.36 -32.92
C ASN A 329 -7.52 6.79 -32.53
N GLY A 330 -7.13 7.23 -31.33
CA GLY A 330 -7.11 8.64 -30.95
C GLY A 330 -5.68 9.17 -31.05
N MET A 331 -5.44 10.04 -32.03
CA MET A 331 -4.14 10.65 -32.32
C MET A 331 -3.77 11.75 -31.31
N HIS A 332 -2.46 11.90 -31.12
CA HIS A 332 -1.81 13.11 -30.65
C HIS A 332 -2.05 14.28 -31.62
N VAL A 333 -2.33 15.45 -31.04
CA VAL A 333 -1.82 16.76 -31.49
C VAL A 333 -1.34 17.48 -30.24
#